data_AF-A0A843GYV6-F1
#
_entry.id   AF-A0A843GYV6-F1
#
_cell.length_a   1.000
_cell.length_b   1.000
_cell.length_c   1.000
_cell.angle_alpha   90.00
_cell.angle_beta   90.00
_cell.angle_gamma   90.00
#
_symmetry.space_group_name_H-M   'P 1'
#
loop_
_entity.id
_entity.type
_entity.pdbx_description
1 polymer ?
#
loop_
_entity_poly.entity_id
_entity_poly.type
_entity_poly.pdbx_seq_one_letter_code
_entity_poly.pdbx_strand_id
1 'polypeptide(L)'
;MGQRSQIYVRIKSKRKGIEKVDLIAQYYQWNFAERMISRAKYGIEWIKENVEYLDWEDKQIKLGRILDTNFNMIDVVLSSNIIKEYEDWVKNDDDKEDSINNSEGFKDFVFIGQDNNDGKLFIDVDVENKTVKFCLTDYDLKILSPKEYMDWDYEDWRDSEYLPKEARRTCEDNIEYLETIEQMTEEELKDFVDYDYWLDMNKPLF
;
A
#
# COMPACT_ATOMS: atom_id res chain seq x y z
N MET A 1 18.01 -10.58 -7.83
CA MET A 1 17.40 -9.38 -7.21
C MET A 1 16.34 -9.87 -6.24
N GLY A 2 16.12 -9.18 -5.10
CA GLY A 2 15.18 -9.63 -4.07
C GLY A 2 13.73 -9.28 -4.41
N GLN A 3 12.75 -10.00 -3.86
CA GLN A 3 11.32 -9.81 -4.15
C GLN A 3 10.71 -8.73 -3.25
N ARG A 4 10.92 -7.48 -3.61
CA ARG A 4 10.66 -6.30 -2.79
C ARG A 4 9.57 -5.44 -3.40
N SER A 5 8.54 -5.19 -2.60
CA SER A 5 7.45 -4.30 -2.95
C SER A 5 6.94 -3.54 -1.73
N GLN A 6 6.11 -2.55 -1.99
CA GLN A 6 5.47 -1.74 -0.96
C GLN A 6 3.95 -1.75 -1.11
N ILE A 7 3.25 -1.64 0.02
CA ILE A 7 1.81 -1.39 0.07
C ILE A 7 1.58 -0.11 0.86
N TYR A 8 0.85 0.82 0.26
CA TYR A 8 0.48 2.09 0.86
C TYR A 8 -1.04 2.20 0.95
N VAL A 9 -1.53 2.67 2.10
CA VAL A 9 -2.95 3.00 2.29
C VAL A 9 -3.06 4.42 2.82
N ARG A 10 -3.69 5.31 2.05
CA ARG A 10 -4.08 6.65 2.50
C ARG A 10 -5.52 6.59 3.02
N ILE A 11 -5.72 7.09 4.23
CA ILE A 11 -7.04 7.14 4.88
C ILE A 11 -7.39 8.61 5.13
N LYS A 12 -8.34 9.13 4.34
CA LYS A 12 -8.91 10.48 4.51
C LYS A 12 -10.16 10.37 5.38
N SER A 13 -10.19 11.11 6.48
CA SER A 13 -11.29 11.11 7.44
C SER A 13 -11.53 12.49 8.05
N LYS A 14 -12.67 12.68 8.74
CA LYS A 14 -12.91 13.89 9.54
C LYS A 14 -13.05 13.55 11.02
N ARG A 15 -12.03 13.90 11.81
CA ARG A 15 -12.07 13.73 13.27
C ARG A 15 -12.48 15.04 13.93
N LYS A 16 -13.63 15.04 14.61
CA LYS A 16 -14.22 16.25 15.23
C LYS A 16 -14.39 17.42 14.23
N GLY A 17 -14.68 17.12 12.97
CA GLY A 17 -14.85 18.12 11.91
C GLY A 17 -13.55 18.67 11.31
N ILE A 18 -12.39 18.15 11.74
CA ILE A 18 -11.07 18.48 11.19
C ILE A 18 -10.64 17.36 10.24
N GLU A 19 -10.22 17.72 9.04
CA GLU A 19 -9.68 16.77 8.07
C GLU A 19 -8.37 16.17 8.59
N LYS A 20 -8.26 14.86 8.47
CA LYS A 20 -7.10 14.07 8.87
C LYS A 20 -6.77 13.08 7.77
N VAL A 21 -5.51 13.03 7.37
CA VAL A 21 -4.99 12.05 6.43
C VAL A 21 -3.95 11.20 7.13
N ASP A 22 -4.26 9.92 7.30
CA ASP A 22 -3.33 8.92 7.82
C ASP A 22 -2.71 8.13 6.67
N LEU A 23 -1.46 7.70 6.85
CA LEU A 23 -0.74 6.84 5.91
C LEU A 23 -0.29 5.56 6.61
N ILE A 24 -0.63 4.43 6.02
CA ILE A 24 0.01 3.14 6.30
C ILE A 24 1.01 2.91 5.17
N ALA A 25 2.28 2.69 5.52
CA ALA A 25 3.35 2.45 4.55
C ALA A 25 4.12 1.19 4.95
N GLN A 26 3.93 0.11 4.20
CA GLN A 26 4.47 -1.21 4.50
C GLN A 26 5.46 -1.66 3.44
N TYR A 27 6.61 -2.15 3.90
CA TYR A 27 7.67 -2.70 3.05
C TYR A 27 7.79 -4.22 3.21
N TYR A 28 7.84 -4.95 2.10
CA TYR A 28 7.86 -6.40 2.07
C TYR A 28 9.13 -6.93 1.40
N GLN A 29 9.76 -7.96 2.00
CA GLN A 29 10.86 -8.71 1.38
C GLN A 29 10.41 -9.90 0.51
N TRP A 30 9.11 -10.23 0.54
CA TRP A 30 8.54 -11.38 -0.18
C TRP A 30 7.08 -11.13 -0.57
N ASN A 31 6.87 -10.17 -1.46
CA ASN A 31 5.56 -9.84 -1.99
C ASN A 31 5.65 -9.43 -3.47
N PHE A 32 5.11 -10.27 -4.34
CA PHE A 32 5.21 -10.19 -5.79
C PHE A 32 4.06 -11.02 -6.38
N ALA A 33 3.75 -10.85 -7.66
CA ALA A 33 2.84 -11.67 -8.46
C ALA A 33 1.50 -11.97 -7.74
N GLU A 34 1.10 -13.24 -7.66
CA GLU A 34 -0.17 -13.66 -7.06
C GLU A 34 -0.30 -13.26 -5.59
N ARG A 35 0.82 -13.00 -4.91
CA ARG A 35 0.85 -12.58 -3.51
C ARG A 35 0.42 -11.13 -3.34
N MET A 36 0.87 -10.25 -4.23
CA MET A 36 0.42 -8.87 -4.26
C MET A 36 -1.07 -8.81 -4.63
N ILE A 37 -1.50 -9.59 -5.63
CA ILE A 37 -2.91 -9.70 -6.03
C ILE A 37 -3.79 -10.18 -4.88
N SER A 38 -3.37 -11.23 -4.16
CA SER A 38 -4.05 -11.74 -2.97
C SER A 38 -4.19 -10.65 -1.90
N ARG A 39 -3.09 -9.98 -1.53
CA ARG A 39 -3.10 -8.92 -0.52
C ARG A 39 -3.95 -7.73 -0.92
N ALA A 40 -3.91 -7.32 -2.18
CA ALA A 40 -4.76 -6.26 -2.71
C ALA A 40 -6.24 -6.62 -2.55
N LYS A 41 -6.63 -7.83 -3.00
CA LYS A 41 -8.03 -8.28 -2.94
C LYS A 41 -8.57 -8.30 -1.52
N TYR A 42 -7.90 -9.00 -0.61
CA TYR A 42 -8.38 -9.15 0.76
C TYR A 42 -8.22 -7.87 1.59
N GLY A 43 -7.18 -7.07 1.32
CA GLY A 43 -7.02 -5.75 1.91
C GLY A 43 -8.18 -4.84 1.56
N ILE A 44 -8.54 -4.74 0.27
CA ILE A 44 -9.66 -3.92 -0.20
C ILE A 44 -11.00 -4.42 0.32
N GLU A 45 -11.25 -5.74 0.34
CA GLU A 45 -12.46 -6.31 0.95
C GLU A 45 -12.59 -5.89 2.42
N TRP A 46 -11.51 -6.09 3.20
CA TRP A 46 -11.52 -5.76 4.61
C TRP A 46 -11.74 -4.26 4.85
N ILE A 47 -11.10 -3.40 4.04
CA ILE A 47 -11.30 -1.95 4.06
C ILE A 47 -12.78 -1.62 3.82
N LYS A 48 -13.39 -2.18 2.77
CA LYS A 48 -14.82 -1.92 2.45
C LYS A 48 -15.75 -2.34 3.57
N GLU A 49 -15.49 -3.46 4.23
CA GLU A 49 -16.29 -3.95 5.36
C GLU A 49 -16.10 -3.12 6.64
N ASN A 50 -14.96 -2.43 6.79
CA ASN A 50 -14.60 -1.73 8.02
C ASN A 50 -14.44 -0.20 7.83
N VAL A 51 -14.84 0.34 6.67
CA VAL A 51 -14.52 1.71 6.24
C VAL A 51 -14.92 2.77 7.27
N GLU A 52 -16.06 2.57 7.94
CA GLU A 52 -16.62 3.47 8.95
C GLU A 52 -15.77 3.59 10.23
N TYR A 53 -14.81 2.69 10.44
CA TYR A 53 -13.98 2.63 11.63
C TYR A 53 -12.49 2.83 11.31
N LEU A 54 -12.14 3.11 10.06
CA LEU A 54 -10.72 3.22 9.65
C LEU A 54 -10.03 4.46 10.20
N ASP A 55 -10.76 5.43 10.75
CA ASP A 55 -10.19 6.56 11.49
C ASP A 55 -9.69 6.16 12.89
N TRP A 56 -10.01 4.94 13.36
CA TRP A 56 -9.54 4.42 14.64
C TRP A 56 -8.17 3.76 14.48
N GLU A 57 -7.24 4.15 15.35
CA GLU A 57 -5.85 3.68 15.32
C GLU A 57 -5.72 2.15 15.41
N ASP A 58 -6.54 1.49 16.23
CA ASP A 58 -6.54 0.03 16.37
C ASP A 58 -6.96 -0.68 15.07
N LYS A 59 -7.87 -0.06 14.31
CA LYS A 59 -8.31 -0.56 13.00
C LYS A 59 -7.23 -0.37 11.95
N GLN A 60 -6.49 0.74 11.97
CA GLN A 60 -5.34 0.96 11.08
C GLN A 60 -4.21 -0.04 11.37
N ILE A 61 -3.90 -0.28 12.65
CA ILE A 61 -2.94 -1.31 13.05
C ILE A 61 -3.39 -2.70 12.57
N LYS A 62 -4.69 -3.02 12.72
CA LYS A 62 -5.25 -4.28 12.25
C LYS A 62 -5.18 -4.40 10.72
N LEU A 63 -5.46 -3.33 9.98
CA LEU A 63 -5.33 -3.30 8.52
C LEU A 63 -3.92 -3.67 8.07
N GLY A 64 -2.89 -3.10 8.71
CA GLY A 64 -1.50 -3.51 8.43
C GLY A 64 -1.27 -5.01 8.60
N ARG A 65 -1.89 -5.64 9.61
CA ARG A 65 -1.81 -7.11 9.82
C ARG A 65 -2.61 -7.94 8.82
N ILE A 66 -3.73 -7.40 8.33
CA ILE A 66 -4.48 -8.01 7.23
C ILE A 66 -3.61 -8.02 5.96
N LEU A 67 -2.91 -6.93 5.67
CA LEU A 67 -2.00 -6.81 4.53
C LEU A 67 -0.74 -7.69 4.67
N ASP A 68 -0.27 -7.99 5.88
CA ASP A 68 0.79 -8.99 6.10
C ASP A 68 0.37 -10.42 5.68
N THR A 69 -0.94 -10.70 5.69
CA THR A 69 -1.50 -12.04 5.47
C THR A 69 -1.78 -12.28 3.98
N ASN A 70 -1.24 -13.37 3.44
CA ASN A 70 -1.66 -13.91 2.14
C ASN A 70 -2.65 -15.05 2.39
N PHE A 71 -3.94 -14.74 2.28
CA PHE A 71 -5.01 -15.69 2.57
C PHE A 71 -5.07 -16.85 1.58
N ASN A 72 -4.73 -16.64 0.30
CA ASN A 72 -4.75 -17.72 -0.69
C ASN A 72 -3.63 -18.74 -0.48
N MET A 73 -2.48 -18.30 0.04
CA MET A 73 -1.32 -19.18 0.27
C MET A 73 -1.24 -19.68 1.72
N ILE A 74 -2.16 -19.23 2.59
CA ILE A 74 -2.17 -19.55 4.03
C ILE A 74 -0.80 -19.21 4.63
N ASP A 75 -0.34 -17.99 4.34
CA ASP A 75 1.01 -17.52 4.65
C ASP A 75 0.96 -16.10 5.24
N VAL A 76 1.96 -15.76 6.04
CA VAL A 76 2.12 -14.44 6.65
C VAL A 76 3.55 -13.97 6.42
N VAL A 77 3.68 -12.81 5.77
CA VAL A 77 4.96 -12.12 5.59
C VAL A 77 4.86 -10.81 6.35
N LEU A 78 5.63 -10.70 7.43
CA LEU A 78 5.64 -9.49 8.23
C LEU A 78 6.35 -8.38 7.47
N SER A 79 5.63 -7.29 7.23
CA SER A 79 6.20 -6.06 6.70
C SER A 79 6.98 -5.28 7.76
N SER A 80 7.90 -4.46 7.26
CA SER A 80 8.44 -3.31 7.98
C SER A 80 7.49 -2.11 7.87
N ASN A 81 7.46 -1.27 8.91
CA ASN A 81 6.75 0.01 8.89
C ASN A 81 7.71 1.11 8.44
N ILE A 82 7.53 1.62 7.22
CA ILE A 82 8.43 2.59 6.58
C ILE A 82 8.43 3.93 7.33
N ILE A 83 7.27 4.37 7.84
CA ILE A 83 7.16 5.63 8.60
C ILE A 83 7.96 5.53 9.89
N LYS A 84 7.85 4.40 10.59
CA LYS A 84 8.63 4.18 11.82
C LYS A 84 10.13 4.13 11.54
N GLU A 85 10.53 3.50 10.44
CA GLU A 85 11.94 3.48 10.02
C GLU A 85 12.47 4.90 9.74
N TYR A 86 11.66 5.75 9.10
CA TYR A 86 11.99 7.16 8.91
C TYR A 86 12.12 7.91 10.24
N GLU A 87 11.15 7.77 11.15
CA GLU A 87 11.20 8.42 12.47
C GLU A 87 12.43 7.99 13.27
N ASP A 88 12.74 6.69 13.28
CA ASP A 88 13.91 6.16 13.98
C ASP A 88 15.20 6.65 13.31
N TRP A 89 15.22 6.81 11.98
CA TRP A 89 16.37 7.37 11.26
C TRP A 89 16.61 8.84 11.58
N VAL A 90 15.55 9.67 11.61
CA VAL A 90 15.65 11.10 11.98
C VAL A 90 16.08 11.27 13.44
N LYS A 91 15.53 10.47 14.37
CA LYS A 91 15.84 10.57 15.82
C LYS A 91 17.27 10.18 16.18
N ASN A 92 17.93 9.34 15.38
CA ASN A 92 19.25 8.78 15.69
C ASN A 92 20.41 9.53 15.02
N ASP A 93 20.14 10.63 14.31
CA ASP A 93 21.15 11.38 13.55
C ASP A 93 21.05 12.88 13.87
N ASP A 94 21.84 13.32 14.87
CA ASP A 94 21.86 14.69 15.42
C ASP A 94 22.16 15.77 14.34
N ASP A 95 22.77 15.39 13.20
CA ASP A 95 23.11 16.31 12.11
C ASP A 95 22.00 16.43 11.04
N LYS A 96 20.92 15.64 11.13
CA LYS A 96 19.84 15.57 10.11
C LYS A 96 18.50 16.15 10.53
N GLU A 97 18.36 16.55 11.80
CA GLU A 97 17.10 17.04 12.36
C GLU A 97 16.56 18.29 11.63
N ASP A 98 17.43 19.08 10.98
CA ASP A 98 17.01 20.31 10.27
C ASP A 98 16.95 20.18 8.72
N SER A 99 17.69 19.25 8.10
CA SER A 99 17.83 19.21 6.63
C SER A 99 16.91 18.23 5.91
N ILE A 100 16.44 17.18 6.60
CA ILE A 100 15.63 16.10 6.02
C ILE A 100 14.29 15.96 6.72
N ASN A 101 14.11 16.61 7.88
CA ASN A 101 12.88 16.60 8.68
C ASN A 101 11.79 17.54 8.13
N ASN A 102 11.55 17.45 6.83
CA ASN A 102 10.57 18.25 6.11
C ASN A 102 9.79 17.35 5.15
N SER A 103 8.73 17.92 4.56
CA SER A 103 7.81 17.20 3.68
C SER A 103 8.51 16.54 2.48
N GLU A 104 9.55 17.17 1.94
CA GLU A 104 10.30 16.62 0.79
C GLU A 104 11.15 15.42 1.21
N GLY A 105 11.90 15.54 2.32
CA GLY A 105 12.71 14.45 2.86
C GLY A 105 11.87 13.23 3.28
N PHE A 106 10.68 13.47 3.84
CA PHE A 106 9.73 12.41 4.16
C PHE A 106 9.24 11.69 2.88
N LYS A 107 8.80 12.45 1.87
CA LYS A 107 8.31 11.90 0.60
C LYS A 107 9.39 11.07 -0.08
N ASP A 108 10.61 11.61 -0.17
CA ASP A 108 11.75 10.92 -0.77
C ASP A 108 12.03 9.61 -0.05
N PHE A 109 12.04 9.59 1.29
CA PHE A 109 12.29 8.36 2.03
C PHE A 109 11.17 7.32 1.85
N VAL A 110 9.91 7.74 1.94
CA VAL A 110 8.76 6.82 2.02
C VAL A 110 8.39 6.23 0.66
N PHE A 111 8.47 7.01 -0.43
CA PHE A 111 7.98 6.59 -1.74
C PHE A 111 9.09 6.30 -2.76
N ILE A 112 10.27 6.92 -2.61
CA ILE A 112 11.36 6.87 -3.62
C ILE A 112 12.55 6.05 -3.12
N GLY A 113 12.95 6.24 -1.86
CA GLY A 113 14.18 5.69 -1.28
C GLY A 113 14.12 4.21 -0.92
N GLN A 114 12.96 3.57 -1.08
CA GLN A 114 12.76 2.15 -0.77
C GLN A 114 13.11 1.29 -1.98
N ASP A 115 13.92 0.25 -1.77
CA ASP A 115 14.21 -0.75 -2.80
C ASP A 115 12.90 -1.37 -3.33
N ASN A 116 12.72 -1.43 -4.64
CA ASN A 116 11.52 -1.99 -5.26
C ASN A 116 11.87 -2.69 -6.57
N ASN A 117 11.53 -3.98 -6.65
CA ASN A 117 11.65 -4.75 -7.88
C ASN A 117 10.30 -5.27 -8.40
N ASP A 118 9.29 -5.42 -7.52
CA ASP A 118 8.05 -6.16 -7.79
C ASP A 118 6.81 -5.25 -7.70
N GLY A 119 7.03 -3.94 -7.83
CA GLY A 119 5.98 -2.93 -7.94
C GLY A 119 5.45 -2.40 -6.61
N LYS A 120 4.36 -1.64 -6.67
CA LYS A 120 3.71 -1.05 -5.50
C LYS A 120 2.20 -1.21 -5.59
N LEU A 121 1.56 -1.25 -4.44
CA LEU A 121 0.11 -1.13 -4.31
C LEU A 121 -0.22 0.16 -3.56
N PHE A 122 -1.09 0.97 -4.14
CA PHE A 122 -1.66 2.16 -3.49
C PHE A 122 -3.15 1.95 -3.32
N ILE A 123 -3.67 2.23 -2.13
CA ILE A 123 -5.09 2.20 -1.81
C ILE A 123 -5.47 3.56 -1.22
N ASP A 124 -6.38 4.27 -1.87
CA ASP A 124 -6.89 5.57 -1.42
C ASP A 124 -8.31 5.41 -0.87
N VAL A 125 -8.50 5.76 0.40
CA VAL A 125 -9.75 5.58 1.13
C VAL A 125 -10.29 6.94 1.57
N ASP A 126 -11.56 7.19 1.25
CA ASP A 126 -12.35 8.28 1.80
C ASP A 126 -13.40 7.69 2.74
N VAL A 127 -13.21 7.90 4.05
CA VAL A 127 -14.08 7.35 5.10
C VAL A 127 -15.47 7.99 5.05
N GLU A 128 -15.56 9.28 4.75
CA GLU A 128 -16.81 10.03 4.74
C GLU A 128 -17.70 9.61 3.57
N ASN A 129 -17.10 9.48 2.38
CA ASN A 129 -17.80 9.07 1.16
C ASN A 129 -17.87 7.55 0.99
N LYS A 130 -17.18 6.79 1.87
CA LYS A 130 -17.06 5.33 1.83
C LYS A 130 -16.54 4.82 0.48
N THR A 131 -15.64 5.57 -0.14
CA THR A 131 -15.03 5.21 -1.43
C THR A 131 -13.65 4.63 -1.23
N VAL A 132 -13.32 3.63 -2.06
CA VAL A 132 -12.01 3.01 -2.11
C VAL A 132 -11.59 2.96 -3.56
N LYS A 133 -10.45 3.59 -3.87
CA LYS A 133 -9.75 3.46 -5.14
C LYS A 133 -8.41 2.78 -4.91
N PHE A 134 -7.85 2.17 -5.95
CA PHE A 134 -6.53 1.57 -5.84
C PHE A 134 -5.76 1.63 -7.17
N CYS A 135 -4.45 1.46 -7.13
CA CYS A 135 -3.69 1.09 -8.31
C CYS A 135 -2.53 0.18 -7.94
N LEU A 136 -2.18 -0.70 -8.86
CA LEU A 136 -0.92 -1.43 -8.87
C LEU A 136 0.04 -0.67 -9.81
N THR A 137 1.32 -0.67 -9.48
CA THR A 137 2.35 -0.10 -10.35
C THR A 137 3.49 -1.06 -10.56
N ASP A 138 4.25 -0.86 -11.64
CA ASP A 138 5.61 -1.38 -11.72
C ASP A 138 6.57 -0.62 -10.78
N TYR A 139 7.88 -0.92 -10.87
CA TYR A 139 8.90 -0.23 -10.08
C TYR A 139 9.06 1.26 -10.43
N ASP A 140 8.69 1.68 -11.65
CA ASP A 140 8.78 3.04 -12.19
C ASP A 140 7.51 3.89 -11.93
N LEU A 141 6.58 3.39 -11.09
CA LEU A 141 5.28 4.01 -10.81
C LEU A 141 4.31 4.08 -12.00
N LYS A 142 4.55 3.31 -13.08
CA LYS A 142 3.56 3.18 -14.14
C LYS A 142 2.38 2.38 -13.63
N ILE A 143 1.17 2.95 -13.73
CA ILE A 143 -0.06 2.27 -13.33
C ILE A 143 -0.31 1.07 -14.25
N LEU A 144 -0.63 -0.07 -13.64
CA LEU A 144 -0.99 -1.32 -14.30
C LEU A 144 -2.36 -1.78 -13.77
N SER A 145 -3.20 -2.30 -14.67
CA SER A 145 -4.35 -3.11 -14.25
C SER A 145 -3.89 -4.36 -13.49
N PRO A 146 -4.75 -5.01 -12.68
CA PRO A 146 -4.38 -6.25 -11.98
C PRO A 146 -3.83 -7.34 -12.92
N LYS A 147 -4.40 -7.46 -14.12
CA LYS A 147 -3.92 -8.38 -15.13
C LYS A 147 -2.55 -7.97 -15.68
N GLU A 148 -2.37 -6.70 -16.05
CA GLU A 148 -1.09 -6.20 -16.56
C GLU A 148 0.02 -6.32 -15.51
N TYR A 149 -0.29 -6.08 -14.24
CA TYR A 149 0.65 -6.27 -13.14
C TYR A 149 1.10 -7.74 -13.04
N MET A 150 0.14 -8.68 -13.06
CA MET A 150 0.47 -10.10 -12.96
C MET A 150 1.30 -10.58 -14.15
N ASP A 151 0.96 -10.13 -15.36
CA ASP A 151 1.68 -10.49 -16.59
C ASP A 151 3.07 -9.83 -16.66
N TRP A 152 3.26 -8.66 -16.04
CA TRP A 152 4.55 -7.96 -15.92
C TRP A 152 5.47 -8.61 -14.88
N ASP A 153 4.96 -8.90 -13.69
CA ASP A 153 5.75 -9.38 -12.57
C ASP A 153 6.07 -10.88 -12.67
N TYR A 154 5.14 -11.66 -13.24
CA TYR A 154 5.31 -13.09 -13.49
C TYR A 154 4.86 -13.47 -14.90
N GLU A 155 5.76 -13.31 -15.87
CA GLU A 155 5.55 -13.77 -17.25
C GLU A 155 5.18 -15.26 -17.30
N ASP A 156 4.22 -15.61 -18.16
CA ASP A 156 3.71 -16.98 -18.38
C ASP A 156 3.21 -17.72 -17.12
N TRP A 157 2.82 -16.99 -16.06
CA TRP A 157 2.33 -17.58 -14.80
C TRP A 157 1.16 -18.57 -14.98
N ARG A 158 0.38 -18.43 -16.06
CA ARG A 158 -0.75 -19.33 -16.39
C ARG A 158 -0.30 -20.74 -16.76
N ASP A 159 0.90 -20.87 -17.32
CA ASP A 159 1.50 -22.12 -17.75
C ASP A 159 2.62 -22.61 -16.81
N SER A 160 2.94 -21.81 -15.78
CA SER A 160 3.98 -22.13 -14.81
C SER A 160 3.78 -23.48 -14.11
N GLU A 161 4.86 -24.25 -13.96
CA GLU A 161 4.90 -25.47 -13.13
C GLU A 161 4.99 -25.16 -11.62
N TYR A 162 5.43 -23.95 -11.25
CA TYR A 162 5.64 -23.51 -9.86
C TYR A 162 4.38 -22.94 -9.21
N LEU A 163 3.36 -22.60 -10.01
CA LEU A 163 2.09 -22.09 -9.53
C LEU A 163 0.98 -23.12 -9.77
N PRO A 164 0.50 -23.84 -8.73
CA PRO A 164 -0.51 -24.88 -8.90
C PRO A 164 -1.78 -24.38 -9.58
N LYS A 165 -2.48 -25.25 -10.32
CA LYS A 165 -3.71 -24.91 -11.06
C LYS A 165 -4.78 -24.23 -10.20
N GLU A 166 -4.94 -24.66 -8.95
CA GLU A 166 -5.89 -24.04 -8.01
C GLU A 166 -5.47 -22.63 -7.61
N ALA A 167 -4.17 -22.41 -7.37
CA ALA A 167 -3.62 -21.09 -7.07
C ALA A 167 -3.75 -20.15 -8.28
N ARG A 168 -3.55 -20.67 -9.50
CA ARG A 168 -3.79 -19.91 -10.72
C ARG A 168 -5.23 -19.44 -10.83
N ARG A 169 -6.18 -20.36 -10.70
CA ARG A 169 -7.62 -20.04 -10.74
C ARG A 169 -8.00 -19.03 -9.67
N THR A 170 -7.48 -19.19 -8.47
CA THR A 170 -7.73 -18.24 -7.38
C THR A 170 -7.16 -16.85 -7.68
N CYS A 171 -5.98 -16.79 -8.32
CA CYS A 171 -5.39 -15.54 -8.78
C CYS A 171 -6.27 -14.89 -9.87
N GLU A 172 -6.78 -15.68 -10.82
CA GLU A 172 -7.73 -15.20 -11.84
C GLU A 172 -9.01 -14.62 -11.19
N ASP A 173 -9.63 -15.36 -10.25
CA ASP A 173 -10.82 -14.89 -9.53
C ASP A 173 -10.54 -13.57 -8.75
N ASN A 174 -9.35 -13.43 -8.16
CA ASN A 174 -8.93 -12.20 -7.49
C ASN A 174 -8.71 -11.04 -8.47
N ILE A 175 -8.09 -11.30 -9.63
CA ILE A 175 -7.89 -10.30 -10.69
C ILE A 175 -9.25 -9.79 -11.17
N GLU A 176 -10.19 -10.70 -11.45
CA GLU A 176 -11.55 -10.34 -11.86
C GLU A 176 -12.25 -9.47 -10.81
N TYR A 177 -12.12 -9.81 -9.52
CA TYR A 177 -12.64 -8.97 -8.44
C TYR A 177 -12.00 -7.58 -8.44
N LEU A 178 -10.67 -7.50 -8.54
CA LEU A 178 -9.93 -6.23 -8.50
C LEU A 178 -10.26 -5.34 -9.70
N GLU A 179 -10.55 -5.91 -10.87
CA GLU A 179 -11.02 -5.18 -12.05
C GLU A 179 -12.39 -4.51 -11.85
N THR A 180 -13.17 -4.92 -10.84
CA THR A 180 -14.42 -4.23 -10.46
C THR A 180 -14.21 -3.02 -9.55
N ILE A 181 -13.01 -2.86 -9.00
CA ILE A 181 -12.67 -1.76 -8.10
C ILE A 181 -12.20 -0.57 -8.93
N GLU A 182 -12.61 0.63 -8.53
CA GLU A 182 -12.20 1.85 -9.23
C GLU A 182 -10.68 2.03 -9.16
N GLN A 183 -10.05 2.15 -10.33
CA GLN A 183 -8.62 2.37 -10.45
C GLN A 183 -8.29 3.85 -10.30
N MET A 184 -7.21 4.16 -9.60
CA MET A 184 -6.67 5.53 -9.54
C MET A 184 -6.15 5.97 -10.91
N THR A 185 -6.35 7.25 -11.21
CA THR A 185 -5.71 7.96 -12.34
C THR A 185 -4.27 8.33 -12.03
N GLU A 186 -3.50 8.72 -13.05
CA GLU A 186 -2.13 9.23 -12.87
C GLU A 186 -2.12 10.48 -12.00
N GLU A 187 -3.11 11.38 -12.16
CA GLU A 187 -3.24 12.57 -11.33
C GLU A 187 -3.54 12.23 -9.87
N GLU A 188 -4.39 11.24 -9.61
CA GLU A 188 -4.70 10.78 -8.24
C GLU A 188 -3.52 10.08 -7.59
N LEU A 189 -2.75 9.29 -8.33
CA LEU A 189 -1.51 8.68 -7.83
C LEU A 189 -0.46 9.76 -7.53
N LYS A 190 -0.32 10.76 -8.40
CA LYS A 190 0.56 11.89 -8.19
C LYS A 190 0.15 12.69 -6.95
N ASP A 191 -1.14 12.98 -6.79
CA ASP A 191 -1.69 13.63 -5.58
C ASP A 191 -1.44 12.79 -4.33
N PHE A 192 -1.57 11.47 -4.42
CA PHE A 192 -1.23 10.57 -3.32
C PHE A 192 0.24 10.73 -2.91
N VAL A 193 1.18 10.58 -3.83
CA VAL A 193 2.61 10.62 -3.54
C VAL A 193 3.07 12.00 -3.08
N ASP A 194 2.54 13.07 -3.69
CA ASP A 194 2.94 14.45 -3.38
C ASP A 194 2.21 15.04 -2.16
N TYR A 195 1.28 14.31 -1.54
CA TYR A 195 0.57 14.79 -0.35
C TYR A 195 1.54 15.00 0.82
N ASP A 196 1.34 16.09 1.55
CA ASP A 196 2.18 16.42 2.71
C ASP A 196 1.73 15.66 3.97
N TYR A 197 2.03 14.36 3.99
CA TYR A 197 1.76 13.50 5.14
C TYR A 197 2.56 13.91 6.37
N TRP A 198 3.77 14.44 6.18
CA TRP A 198 4.63 14.87 7.27
C TRP A 198 3.96 15.98 8.08
N LEU A 199 3.42 16.99 7.39
CA LEU A 199 2.66 18.06 8.02
C LEU A 199 1.45 17.52 8.77
N ASP A 200 0.67 16.63 8.15
CA ASP A 200 -0.55 16.08 8.75
C ASP A 200 -0.31 15.26 10.01
N MET A 201 0.73 14.42 10.02
CA MET A 201 1.10 13.63 11.20
C MET A 201 1.58 14.50 12.36
N ASN A 202 2.14 15.68 12.07
CA ASN A 202 2.64 16.63 13.06
C ASN A 202 1.63 17.75 13.41
N LYS A 203 0.41 17.71 12.89
CA LYS A 203 -0.63 18.69 13.25
C LYS A 203 -1.02 18.53 14.74
N PRO A 204 -1.11 19.64 15.51
CA PRO A 204 -1.57 19.58 16.89
C PRO A 204 -3.01 19.05 16.96
N LEU A 205 -3.24 18.00 17.76
CA LEU A 205 -4.56 17.56 18.12
C LEU A 205 -5.09 18.50 19.22
N PHE A 206 -6.00 19.41 18.86
CA PHE A 206 -6.67 20.31 19.80
C PHE A 206 -7.40 19.58 20.94
#